data_AF-A0A7C6P5G6-F1
#
_entry.id   AF-A0A7C6P5G6-F1
#
_cell.length_a   1.000
_cell.length_b   1.000
_cell.length_c   1.000
_cell.angle_alpha   90.00
_cell.angle_beta   90.00
_cell.angle_gamma   90.00
#
_symmetry.space_group_name_H-M   'P 1'
#
loop_
_entity.id
_entity.type
_entity.pdbx_description
1 polymer ?
#
loop_
_entity_poly.entity_id
_entity_poly.type
_entity_poly.pdbx_seq_one_letter_code
_entity_poly.pdbx_strand_id
1 'polypeptide(L)'
;MNTKKMTDDIIEETDKIIKKFGTRMAGTKASLDTASYLYEDAKGYSDSTHIDDFYIHKGAFLGWINILVLGYIAGFVFFIFKLEIVTISIAVASIVILYLQFIRYLPIIDFLFPRKKARNVYGVIEPKGEVKRQIIISGHHDSAPVFNFLVYQPKLYNLRVTGSIVFVILGLVLSIVNLFINNDILYYASIGVIGLGVLLISQMWFFRGRKATPGAGDNLASTQTAFQMGK
;
A
#
# COMPACT_ATOMS: atom_id res chain seq x y z
N MET A 1 -34.97 -8.54 9.81
CA MET A 1 -33.99 -7.67 9.13
C MET A 1 -34.35 -7.60 7.66
N ASN A 2 -34.73 -6.42 7.15
CA ASN A 2 -35.02 -6.25 5.73
C ASN A 2 -33.69 -6.00 4.99
N THR A 3 -33.13 -7.08 4.43
CA THR A 3 -31.81 -7.05 3.77
C THR A 3 -31.76 -6.08 2.60
N LYS A 4 -32.86 -5.94 1.85
CA LYS A 4 -32.93 -4.98 0.74
C LYS A 4 -32.78 -3.55 1.25
N LYS A 5 -33.55 -3.17 2.26
CA LYS A 5 -33.46 -1.84 2.87
C LYS A 5 -32.06 -1.55 3.39
N MET A 6 -31.45 -2.50 4.10
CA MET A 6 -30.10 -2.33 4.63
C MET A 6 -29.06 -2.13 3.51
N THR A 7 -29.17 -2.88 2.42
CA THR A 7 -28.30 -2.68 1.24
C THR A 7 -28.47 -1.28 0.65
N ASP A 8 -29.70 -0.81 0.52
CA ASP A 8 -29.99 0.55 0.02
C ASP A 8 -29.38 1.60 0.97
N ASP A 9 -29.58 1.47 2.29
CA ASP A 9 -29.01 2.35 3.32
C ASP A 9 -27.47 2.37 3.30
N ILE A 10 -26.82 1.21 3.08
CA ILE A 10 -25.35 1.07 2.94
C ILE A 10 -24.85 1.86 1.73
N ILE A 11 -25.52 1.71 0.59
CA ILE A 11 -25.13 2.38 -0.67
C ILE A 11 -25.31 3.89 -0.54
N GLU A 12 -26.44 4.33 0.02
CA GLU A 12 -26.75 5.76 0.21
C GLU A 12 -25.76 6.45 1.17
N GLU A 13 -25.47 5.85 2.33
CA GLU A 13 -24.50 6.44 3.26
C GLU A 13 -23.06 6.41 2.71
N THR A 14 -22.70 5.37 1.94
CA THR A 14 -21.41 5.31 1.25
C THR A 14 -21.27 6.48 0.25
N ASP A 15 -22.27 6.71 -0.59
CA ASP A 15 -22.30 7.81 -1.56
C ASP A 15 -22.28 9.18 -0.86
N LYS A 16 -23.03 9.34 0.22
CA LYS A 16 -23.06 10.57 1.03
C LYS A 16 -21.69 10.91 1.62
N ILE A 17 -21.00 9.94 2.21
CA ILE A 17 -19.63 10.13 2.73
C ILE A 17 -18.66 10.47 1.59
N ILE A 18 -18.79 9.84 0.42
CA ILE A 18 -17.96 10.15 -0.75
C ILE A 18 -18.16 11.58 -1.23
N LYS A 19 -19.42 12.01 -1.40
CA LYS A 19 -19.78 13.37 -1.81
C LYS A 19 -19.31 14.41 -0.80
N LYS A 20 -19.38 14.09 0.49
CA LYS A 20 -19.03 15.02 1.57
C LYS A 20 -17.52 15.19 1.77
N PHE A 21 -16.75 14.10 1.76
CA PHE A 21 -15.34 14.12 2.15
C PHE A 21 -14.36 13.88 1.00
N GLY A 22 -14.85 13.45 -0.17
CA GLY A 22 -13.97 13.06 -1.28
C GLY A 22 -13.01 11.94 -0.87
N THR A 23 -11.84 11.84 -1.50
CA THR A 23 -10.88 10.78 -1.17
C THR A 23 -10.32 10.91 0.25
N ARG A 24 -10.24 9.80 1.00
CA ARG A 24 -9.86 9.76 2.42
C ARG A 24 -8.59 8.94 2.65
N MET A 25 -7.49 9.26 1.99
CA MET A 25 -6.23 8.57 2.27
C MET A 25 -5.87 8.66 3.75
N ALA A 26 -5.39 7.57 4.34
CA ALA A 26 -4.93 7.57 5.73
C ALA A 26 -3.93 8.71 5.99
N GLY A 27 -4.06 9.36 7.15
CA GLY A 27 -3.25 10.52 7.51
C GLY A 27 -3.61 11.82 6.78
N THR A 28 -4.84 11.94 6.24
CA THR A 28 -5.40 13.19 5.70
C THR A 28 -6.51 13.72 6.59
N LYS A 29 -6.79 15.02 6.48
CA LYS A 29 -7.94 15.65 7.15
C LYS A 29 -9.26 14.96 6.77
N ALA A 30 -9.48 14.65 5.50
CA ALA A 30 -10.70 13.97 5.03
C ALA A 30 -10.93 12.60 5.72
N SER A 31 -9.87 11.82 5.96
CA SER A 31 -9.97 10.56 6.73
C SER A 31 -10.32 10.80 8.20
N LEU A 32 -9.69 11.78 8.86
CA LEU A 32 -10.01 12.15 10.24
C LEU A 32 -11.44 12.69 10.40
N ASP A 33 -11.88 13.52 9.46
CA ASP A 33 -13.24 14.10 9.42
C ASP A 33 -14.28 13.00 9.17
N THR A 34 -13.97 12.02 8.31
CA THR A 34 -14.83 10.84 8.09
C THR A 34 -14.95 10.00 9.35
N ALA A 35 -13.84 9.72 10.05
CA ALA A 35 -13.89 9.00 11.33
C ALA A 35 -14.71 9.75 12.38
N SER A 36 -14.64 11.08 12.40
CA SER A 36 -15.44 11.92 13.31
C SER A 36 -16.93 11.91 12.95
N TYR A 37 -17.26 11.85 11.65
CA TYR A 37 -18.65 11.65 11.19
C TYR A 37 -19.22 10.29 11.62
N LEU A 38 -18.43 9.23 11.45
CA LEU A 38 -18.80 7.88 11.88
C LEU A 38 -18.97 7.80 13.41
N TYR A 39 -18.13 8.50 14.17
CA TYR A 39 -18.26 8.58 15.62
C TYR A 39 -19.61 9.14 16.06
N GLU A 40 -20.05 10.23 15.42
CA GLU A 40 -21.38 10.81 15.71
C GLU A 40 -22.54 9.90 15.25
N ASP A 41 -22.39 9.14 14.16
CA ASP A 41 -23.39 8.13 13.75
C ASP A 41 -23.50 7.00 14.78
N ALA A 42 -22.36 6.48 15.25
CA ALA A 42 -22.30 5.37 16.21
C ALA A 42 -22.91 5.71 17.58
N LYS A 43 -22.82 6.97 18.03
CA LYS A 43 -23.49 7.44 19.25
C LYS A 43 -25.01 7.24 19.23
N GLY A 44 -25.63 7.22 18.06
CA GLY A 44 -27.08 7.10 17.92
C GLY A 44 -27.63 5.73 18.33
N TYR A 45 -26.79 4.70 18.39
CA TYR A 45 -27.22 3.32 18.62
C TYR A 45 -26.30 2.49 19.53
N SER A 46 -25.11 3.00 19.89
CA SER A 46 -24.17 2.29 20.76
C SER A 46 -24.30 2.70 22.22
N ASP A 47 -24.03 1.79 23.16
CA ASP A 47 -23.97 2.10 24.60
C ASP A 47 -22.75 2.95 24.95
N SER A 48 -21.65 2.76 24.22
CA SER A 48 -20.48 3.65 24.26
C SER A 48 -19.85 3.78 22.88
N THR A 49 -19.15 4.89 22.64
CA THR A 49 -18.47 5.15 21.37
C THR A 49 -17.09 5.73 21.63
N HIS A 50 -16.10 5.28 20.87
CA HIS A 50 -14.68 5.54 21.13
C HIS A 50 -13.96 6.06 19.88
N ILE A 51 -12.93 6.87 20.12
CA ILE A 51 -11.98 7.34 19.11
C ILE A 51 -10.59 6.93 19.56
N ASP A 52 -9.89 6.17 18.71
CA ASP A 52 -8.52 5.76 18.95
C ASP A 52 -7.58 6.43 17.95
N ASP A 53 -6.84 7.42 18.43
CA ASP A 53 -5.86 8.16 17.63
C ASP A 53 -4.50 7.46 17.65
N PHE A 54 -3.89 7.29 16.47
CA PHE A 54 -2.56 6.70 16.31
C PHE A 54 -1.74 7.45 15.27
N TYR A 55 -0.46 7.08 15.11
CA TYR A 55 0.44 7.69 14.14
C TYR A 55 0.89 6.69 13.08
N ILE A 56 0.97 7.17 11.84
CA ILE A 56 1.46 6.43 10.67
C ILE A 56 2.55 7.22 9.96
N HIS A 57 3.38 6.55 9.15
CA HIS A 57 4.30 7.20 8.22
C HIS A 57 3.68 7.22 6.83
N LYS A 58 3.05 8.35 6.49
CA LYS A 58 2.19 8.45 5.31
C LYS A 58 3.00 8.27 4.02
N GLY A 59 2.69 7.19 3.31
CA GLY A 59 3.26 6.88 2.00
C GLY A 59 4.34 5.79 2.02
N ALA A 60 4.82 5.39 3.21
CA ALA A 60 5.90 4.41 3.36
C ALA A 60 5.58 3.06 2.71
N PHE A 61 4.35 2.55 2.89
CA PHE A 61 3.91 1.24 2.41
C PHE A 61 4.11 0.99 0.90
N LEU A 62 4.03 2.04 0.06
CA LEU A 62 4.31 1.92 -1.38
C LEU A 62 5.51 2.77 -1.82
N GLY A 63 6.11 3.53 -0.91
CA GLY A 63 7.26 4.38 -1.20
C GLY A 63 8.55 3.59 -1.40
N TRP A 64 8.64 2.37 -0.86
CA TRP A 64 9.77 1.45 -1.12
C TRP A 64 9.97 1.20 -2.62
N ILE A 65 8.90 1.18 -3.42
CA ILE A 65 8.99 0.96 -4.87
C ILE A 65 9.91 2.00 -5.51
N ASN A 66 9.74 3.28 -5.17
CA ASN A 66 10.57 4.36 -5.69
C ASN A 66 12.03 4.24 -5.22
N ILE A 67 12.25 3.81 -3.98
CA ILE A 67 13.61 3.55 -3.45
C ILE A 67 14.29 2.43 -4.25
N LEU A 68 13.58 1.35 -4.55
CA LEU A 68 14.12 0.22 -5.31
C LEU A 68 14.38 0.58 -6.77
N VAL A 69 13.56 1.45 -7.39
CA VAL A 69 13.86 1.99 -8.72
C VAL A 69 15.18 2.75 -8.72
N LEU A 70 15.37 3.65 -7.75
CA LEU A 70 16.64 4.39 -7.60
C LEU A 70 17.80 3.44 -7.33
N GLY A 71 17.61 2.45 -6.46
CA GLY A 71 18.60 1.42 -6.15
C GLY A 71 19.02 0.63 -7.39
N TYR A 72 18.07 0.21 -8.22
CA TYR A 72 18.38 -0.54 -9.45
C TYR A 72 19.15 0.32 -10.46
N ILE A 73 18.73 1.58 -10.67
CA ILE A 73 19.44 2.51 -11.57
C ILE A 73 20.86 2.77 -11.06
N ALA A 74 21.03 3.06 -9.77
CA ALA A 74 22.34 3.25 -9.17
C ALA A 74 23.21 1.99 -9.27
N GLY A 75 22.65 0.82 -8.97
CA GLY A 75 23.33 -0.47 -9.10
C GLY A 75 23.80 -0.74 -10.53
N PHE A 76 22.98 -0.41 -11.54
CA PHE A 76 23.38 -0.51 -12.94
C PHE A 76 24.52 0.45 -13.30
N VAL A 77 24.47 1.70 -12.84
CA VAL A 77 25.56 2.66 -13.06
C VAL A 77 26.86 2.15 -12.44
N PHE A 78 26.84 1.69 -11.19
CA PHE A 78 28.03 1.12 -10.55
C PHE A 78 28.55 -0.14 -11.27
N PHE A 79 27.65 -0.95 -11.82
CA PHE A 79 28.03 -2.13 -12.58
C PHE A 79 28.82 -1.75 -13.84
N ILE A 80 28.43 -0.69 -14.57
CA ILE A 80 29.17 -0.18 -15.74
C ILE A 80 30.59 0.27 -15.39
N PHE A 81 30.82 0.71 -14.15
CA PHE A 81 32.13 1.12 -13.65
C PHE A 81 32.94 -0.05 -13.04
N LYS A 82 32.52 -1.31 -13.24
CA LYS A 82 33.16 -2.51 -12.66
C LYS A 82 33.24 -2.45 -11.12
N LEU A 83 32.15 -1.99 -10.49
CA LEU A 83 31.99 -1.94 -9.04
C LEU A 83 30.95 -2.99 -8.60
N GLU A 84 31.20 -4.25 -8.94
CA GLU A 84 30.25 -5.36 -8.74
C GLU A 84 29.84 -5.53 -7.28
N ILE A 85 30.78 -5.36 -6.34
CA ILE A 85 30.50 -5.47 -4.90
C ILE A 85 29.48 -4.41 -4.45
N VAL A 86 29.56 -3.19 -4.98
CA VAL A 86 28.62 -2.11 -4.67
C VAL A 86 27.25 -2.44 -5.28
N THR A 87 27.21 -2.88 -6.53
CA THR A 87 25.98 -3.32 -7.19
C THR A 87 25.30 -4.46 -6.44
N ILE A 88 26.05 -5.48 -6.04
CA ILE A 88 25.56 -6.63 -5.25
C ILE A 88 24.97 -6.13 -3.92
N SER A 89 25.68 -5.24 -3.21
CA SER A 89 25.21 -4.71 -1.93
C SER A 89 23.88 -3.96 -2.06
N ILE A 90 23.73 -3.14 -3.11
CA ILE A 90 22.48 -2.41 -3.39
C ILE A 90 21.35 -3.38 -3.77
N ALA A 91 21.62 -4.40 -4.57
CA ALA A 91 20.63 -5.40 -4.97
C ALA A 91 20.16 -6.24 -3.76
N VAL A 92 21.08 -6.66 -2.89
CA VAL A 92 20.74 -7.34 -1.64
C VAL A 92 19.92 -6.44 -0.72
N ALA A 93 20.32 -5.18 -0.53
CA ALA A 93 19.54 -4.22 0.26
C ALA A 93 18.13 -4.02 -0.31
N SER A 94 17.99 -3.97 -1.64
CA SER A 94 16.70 -3.87 -2.33
C SER A 94 15.80 -5.08 -2.04
N ILE A 95 16.35 -6.29 -2.08
CA ILE A 95 15.62 -7.53 -1.75
C ILE A 95 15.22 -7.57 -0.28
N VAL A 96 16.12 -7.15 0.62
CA VAL A 96 15.84 -7.05 2.06
C VAL A 96 14.71 -6.04 2.31
N ILE A 97 14.74 -4.88 1.65
CA ILE A 97 13.66 -3.89 1.75
C ILE A 97 12.34 -4.47 1.25
N LEU A 98 12.33 -5.08 0.07
CA LEU A 98 11.14 -5.75 -0.47
C LEU A 98 10.56 -6.76 0.53
N TYR A 99 11.40 -7.64 1.06
CA TYR A 99 10.96 -8.70 1.96
C TYR A 99 10.45 -8.13 3.31
N LEU A 100 11.26 -7.31 3.98
CA LEU A 100 10.92 -6.83 5.33
C LEU A 100 9.77 -5.81 5.29
N GLN A 101 9.80 -4.84 4.37
CA GLN A 101 8.79 -3.79 4.31
C GLN A 101 7.47 -4.27 3.69
N PHE A 102 7.52 -5.01 2.58
CA PHE A 102 6.30 -5.36 1.83
C PHE A 102 5.74 -6.74 2.21
N ILE A 103 6.60 -7.76 2.38
CA ILE A 103 6.13 -9.12 2.72
C ILE A 103 5.89 -9.27 4.23
N ARG A 104 6.77 -8.70 5.07
CA ARG A 104 6.67 -8.80 6.55
C ARG A 104 6.02 -7.59 7.22
N TYR A 105 5.73 -6.52 6.48
CA TYR A 105 5.12 -5.29 7.00
C TYR A 105 5.91 -4.64 8.16
N LEU A 106 7.23 -4.83 8.20
CA LEU A 106 8.10 -4.19 9.19
C LEU A 106 8.45 -2.77 8.72
N PRO A 107 8.35 -1.74 9.59
CA PRO A 107 8.52 -0.33 9.22
C PRO A 107 9.99 0.09 9.10
N ILE A 108 10.79 -0.63 8.32
CA ILE A 108 12.25 -0.46 8.24
C ILE A 108 12.69 0.82 7.51
N ILE A 109 11.85 1.36 6.62
CA ILE A 109 12.13 2.59 5.87
C ILE A 109 11.14 3.72 6.21
N ASP A 110 10.23 3.49 7.15
CA ASP A 110 9.13 4.40 7.49
C ASP A 110 9.62 5.77 7.97
N PHE A 111 10.81 5.82 8.59
CA PHE A 111 11.44 7.06 9.06
C PHE A 111 11.73 8.07 7.93
N LEU A 112 11.77 7.63 6.67
CA LEU A 112 11.92 8.49 5.49
C LEU A 112 10.64 9.21 5.09
N PHE A 113 9.51 8.90 5.72
CA PHE A 113 8.18 9.39 5.33
C PHE A 113 7.56 10.25 6.43
N PRO A 114 6.67 11.18 6.08
CA PRO A 114 6.09 12.09 7.06
C PRO A 114 5.18 11.34 8.05
N ARG A 115 5.48 11.50 9.34
CA ARG A 115 4.60 11.07 10.42
C ARG A 115 3.29 11.87 10.41
N LYS A 116 2.16 11.18 10.36
CA LYS A 116 0.80 11.77 10.33
C LYS A 116 -0.11 11.05 11.31
N LYS A 117 -1.07 11.80 11.86
CA LYS A 117 -2.11 11.27 12.73
C LYS A 117 -3.16 10.52 11.89
N ALA A 118 -3.55 9.35 12.35
CA ALA A 118 -4.66 8.54 11.83
C ALA A 118 -5.60 8.19 12.99
N ARG A 119 -6.80 7.70 12.68
CA ARG A 119 -7.88 7.57 13.65
C ARG A 119 -8.73 6.35 13.36
N ASN A 120 -8.95 5.51 14.37
CA ASN A 120 -9.98 4.49 14.39
C ASN A 120 -11.20 5.01 15.17
N VAL A 121 -12.35 4.42 14.88
CA VAL A 121 -13.63 4.72 15.52
C VAL A 121 -14.43 3.44 15.65
N TYR A 122 -15.08 3.24 16.79
CA TYR A 122 -15.96 2.10 17.02
C TYR A 122 -17.01 2.40 18.09
N GLY A 123 -18.16 1.75 17.96
CA GLY A 123 -19.20 1.67 18.98
C GLY A 123 -19.16 0.33 19.70
N VAL A 124 -19.61 0.31 20.95
CA VAL A 124 -19.80 -0.92 21.74
C VAL A 124 -21.26 -0.99 22.15
N ILE A 125 -21.87 -2.15 21.92
CA ILE A 125 -23.23 -2.50 22.35
C ILE A 125 -23.10 -3.68 23.31
N GLU A 126 -23.46 -3.46 24.57
CA GLU A 126 -23.38 -4.45 25.62
C GLU A 126 -24.63 -5.33 25.65
N PRO A 127 -24.50 -6.65 25.87
CA PRO A 127 -25.66 -7.49 26.12
C PRO A 127 -26.29 -7.09 27.46
N LYS A 128 -27.62 -7.23 27.55
CA LYS A 128 -28.35 -6.97 28.81
C LYS A 128 -28.06 -8.00 29.91
N GLY A 129 -27.48 -9.14 29.55
CA GLY A 129 -27.19 -10.24 30.46
C GLY A 129 -25.68 -10.48 30.61
N GLU A 130 -25.33 -11.63 31.16
CA GLU A 130 -23.94 -12.06 31.30
C GLU A 130 -23.21 -12.05 29.94
N VAL A 131 -22.04 -11.39 29.91
CA VAL A 131 -21.18 -11.34 28.72
C VAL A 131 -20.50 -12.69 28.52
N LYS A 132 -20.99 -13.49 27.55
CA LYS A 132 -20.41 -14.81 27.22
C LYS A 132 -19.46 -14.79 26.02
N ARG A 133 -19.57 -13.78 25.16
CA ARG A 133 -18.81 -13.66 23.91
C ARG A 133 -18.79 -12.21 23.42
N GLN A 134 -17.69 -11.82 22.78
CA GLN A 134 -17.57 -10.57 22.04
C GLN A 134 -17.56 -10.85 20.54
N ILE A 135 -18.32 -10.06 19.79
CA ILE A 135 -18.34 -10.08 18.32
C ILE A 135 -17.78 -8.73 17.86
N ILE A 136 -16.80 -8.76 16.96
CA ILE A 136 -16.22 -7.57 16.36
C ILE A 136 -16.53 -7.59 14.87
N ILE A 137 -17.23 -6.57 14.39
CA ILE A 137 -17.52 -6.35 12.98
C ILE A 137 -16.82 -5.05 12.59
N SER A 138 -15.92 -5.10 11.63
CA SER A 138 -15.04 -3.97 11.29
C SER A 138 -14.90 -3.81 9.78
N GLY A 139 -14.73 -2.56 9.35
CA GLY A 139 -14.37 -2.18 7.99
C GLY A 139 -13.44 -0.97 7.99
N HIS A 140 -12.93 -0.61 6.82
CA HIS A 140 -11.92 0.43 6.66
C HIS A 140 -12.50 1.67 5.97
N HIS A 141 -12.48 2.83 6.64
CA HIS A 141 -13.09 4.06 6.10
C HIS A 141 -12.15 4.89 5.21
N ASP A 142 -10.85 4.59 5.25
CA ASP A 142 -9.84 5.26 4.45
C ASP A 142 -9.91 4.80 2.98
N SER A 143 -9.13 5.43 2.10
CA SER A 143 -9.10 5.06 0.67
C SER A 143 -7.69 4.87 0.14
N ALA A 144 -7.51 3.83 -0.66
CA ALA A 144 -6.24 3.50 -1.29
C ALA A 144 -5.86 4.48 -2.44
N PRO A 145 -4.55 4.68 -2.69
CA PRO A 145 -4.09 5.38 -3.88
C PRO A 145 -4.43 4.60 -5.15
N VAL A 146 -4.62 5.30 -6.27
CA VAL A 146 -4.87 4.66 -7.57
C VAL A 146 -3.60 3.97 -8.06
N PHE A 147 -3.69 2.72 -8.49
CA PHE A 147 -2.59 2.04 -9.18
C PHE A 147 -2.70 2.31 -10.67
N ASN A 148 -1.80 3.15 -11.19
CA ASN A 148 -1.86 3.64 -12.57
C ASN A 148 -1.83 2.47 -13.57
N PHE A 149 -1.04 1.43 -13.30
CA PHE A 149 -0.92 0.30 -14.22
C PHE A 149 -2.19 -0.54 -14.30
N LEU A 150 -2.94 -0.70 -13.21
CA LEU A 150 -4.22 -1.40 -13.26
C LEU A 150 -5.28 -0.59 -14.00
N VAL A 151 -5.25 0.74 -13.87
CA VAL A 151 -6.22 1.62 -14.54
C VAL A 151 -5.93 1.75 -16.03
N TYR A 152 -4.69 2.06 -16.41
CA TYR A 152 -4.37 2.44 -17.78
C TYR A 152 -3.86 1.28 -18.64
N GLN A 153 -3.19 0.28 -18.06
CA GLN A 153 -2.51 -0.78 -18.80
C GLN A 153 -2.54 -2.14 -18.07
N PRO A 154 -3.73 -2.65 -17.70
CA PRO A 154 -3.84 -3.84 -16.83
C PRO A 154 -3.19 -5.10 -17.42
N LYS A 155 -3.20 -5.25 -18.75
CA LYS A 155 -2.56 -6.38 -19.45
C LYS A 155 -1.05 -6.44 -19.22
N LEU A 156 -0.39 -5.30 -18.95
CA LEU A 156 1.05 -5.21 -18.69
C LEU A 156 1.38 -5.25 -17.19
N TYR A 157 0.38 -5.30 -16.31
CA TYR A 157 0.60 -5.20 -14.87
C TYR A 157 1.50 -6.33 -14.36
N ASN A 158 1.16 -7.59 -14.70
CA ASN A 158 1.94 -8.75 -14.26
C ASN A 158 3.38 -8.71 -14.81
N LEU A 159 3.54 -8.34 -16.08
CA LEU A 159 4.86 -8.18 -16.69
C LEU A 159 5.71 -7.15 -15.94
N ARG A 160 5.14 -5.99 -15.59
CA ARG A 160 5.86 -4.94 -14.88
C ARG A 160 6.23 -5.36 -13.46
N VAL A 161 5.28 -5.87 -12.69
CA VAL A 161 5.51 -6.21 -11.28
C VAL A 161 6.45 -7.42 -11.18
N THR A 162 6.09 -8.54 -11.77
CA THR A 162 6.85 -9.78 -11.69
C THR A 162 8.16 -9.67 -12.48
N GLY A 163 8.13 -9.06 -13.68
CA GLY A 163 9.34 -8.84 -14.46
C GLY A 163 10.35 -7.94 -13.77
N SER A 164 9.91 -6.90 -13.04
CA SER A 164 10.83 -6.06 -12.25
C SER A 164 11.53 -6.87 -11.15
N ILE A 165 10.81 -7.76 -10.46
CA ILE A 165 11.40 -8.65 -9.45
C ILE A 165 12.43 -9.58 -10.10
N VAL A 166 12.10 -10.17 -11.26
CA VAL A 166 13.01 -11.04 -12.02
C VAL A 166 14.27 -10.28 -12.42
N PHE A 167 14.17 -9.05 -12.91
CA PHE A 167 15.35 -8.25 -13.28
C PHE A 167 16.23 -7.87 -12.08
N VAL A 168 15.66 -7.61 -10.90
CA VAL A 168 16.45 -7.41 -9.68
C VAL A 168 17.26 -8.67 -9.33
N ILE A 169 16.63 -9.85 -9.42
CA ILE A 169 17.30 -11.14 -9.15
C ILE A 169 18.38 -11.42 -10.22
N LEU A 170 18.05 -11.24 -11.50
CA LEU A 170 19.01 -11.41 -12.60
C LEU A 170 20.19 -10.45 -12.46
N GLY A 171 19.94 -9.19 -12.11
CA GLY A 171 21.01 -8.21 -11.87
C GLY A 171 21.93 -8.62 -10.73
N LEU A 172 21.38 -9.14 -9.63
CA LEU A 172 22.17 -9.70 -8.54
C LEU A 172 23.04 -10.88 -9.00
N VAL A 173 22.43 -11.86 -9.66
CA VAL A 173 23.14 -13.07 -10.13
C VAL A 173 24.24 -12.69 -11.11
N LEU A 174 23.94 -11.89 -12.13
CA LEU A 174 24.93 -11.46 -13.12
C LEU A 174 26.06 -10.65 -12.48
N SER A 175 25.76 -9.81 -11.48
CA SER A 175 26.81 -9.08 -10.75
C SER A 175 27.74 -10.03 -9.99
N ILE A 176 27.19 -11.06 -9.35
CA ILE A 176 27.99 -12.10 -8.67
C ILE A 176 28.84 -12.87 -9.68
N VAL A 177 28.28 -13.27 -10.81
CA VAL A 177 29.02 -14.04 -11.83
C VAL A 177 30.17 -13.21 -12.39
N ASN A 178 29.95 -11.93 -12.72
CA ASN A 178 31.01 -11.04 -13.24
C ASN A 178 32.09 -10.72 -12.19
N LEU A 179 31.76 -10.77 -10.90
CA LEU A 179 32.75 -10.63 -9.83
C LEU A 179 33.78 -11.79 -9.84
N PHE A 180 33.37 -13.00 -10.21
CA PHE A 180 34.23 -14.19 -10.18
C PHE A 180 34.76 -14.61 -11.56
N ILE A 181 34.07 -14.24 -12.65
CA ILE A 181 34.42 -14.63 -14.01
C ILE A 181 34.82 -13.38 -14.80
N ASN A 182 36.13 -13.20 -14.97
CA ASN A 182 36.68 -12.12 -15.78
C ASN A 182 36.59 -12.47 -17.28
N ASN A 183 35.50 -12.09 -17.93
CA ASN A 183 35.28 -12.30 -19.35
C ASN A 183 34.54 -11.10 -19.96
N ASP A 184 35.15 -10.45 -20.96
CA ASP A 184 34.58 -9.22 -21.54
C ASP A 184 33.24 -9.46 -22.27
N ILE A 185 33.07 -10.59 -22.95
CA ILE A 185 31.82 -10.92 -23.65
C ILE A 185 30.68 -11.06 -22.63
N LEU A 186 30.93 -11.78 -21.53
CA LEU A 186 30.00 -11.93 -20.42
C LEU A 186 29.68 -10.56 -19.80
N TYR A 187 30.68 -9.72 -19.58
CA TYR A 187 30.51 -8.39 -19.01
C TYR A 187 29.59 -7.51 -19.86
N TYR A 188 29.86 -7.39 -21.17
CA TYR A 188 29.01 -6.61 -22.07
C TYR A 188 27.61 -7.21 -22.25
N ALA A 189 27.50 -8.55 -22.28
CA ALA A 189 26.19 -9.22 -22.28
C ALA A 189 25.39 -8.90 -21.00
N SER A 190 26.07 -8.88 -19.85
CA SER A 190 25.47 -8.55 -18.56
C SER A 190 25.01 -7.10 -18.50
N ILE A 191 25.81 -6.15 -19.02
CA ILE A 191 25.38 -4.75 -19.20
C ILE A 191 24.09 -4.70 -20.03
N GLY A 192 24.02 -5.44 -21.15
CA GLY A 192 22.83 -5.49 -21.99
C GLY A 192 21.59 -5.99 -21.25
N VAL A 193 21.70 -7.12 -20.54
CA VAL A 193 20.57 -7.72 -19.81
C VAL A 193 20.12 -6.83 -18.64
N ILE A 194 21.05 -6.35 -17.81
CA ILE A 194 20.72 -5.48 -16.67
C ILE A 194 20.15 -4.14 -17.17
N GLY A 195 20.70 -3.61 -18.27
CA GLY A 195 20.22 -2.40 -18.93
C GLY A 195 18.79 -2.52 -19.46
N LEU A 196 18.40 -3.66 -20.02
CA LEU A 196 16.99 -3.93 -20.39
C LEU A 196 16.08 -3.87 -19.16
N GLY A 197 16.55 -4.34 -18.01
CA GLY A 197 15.84 -4.22 -16.74
C GLY A 197 15.59 -2.77 -16.33
N VAL A 198 16.49 -1.83 -16.66
CA VAL A 198 16.29 -0.40 -16.36
C VAL A 198 15.04 0.12 -17.07
N LEU A 199 14.77 -0.30 -18.31
CA LEU A 199 13.60 0.13 -19.07
C LEU A 199 12.28 -0.31 -18.42
N LEU A 200 12.25 -1.52 -17.86
CA LEU A 200 11.06 -2.06 -17.20
C LEU A 200 10.91 -1.49 -15.79
N ILE A 201 11.98 -1.52 -14.99
CA ILE A 201 11.97 -1.10 -13.58
C ILE A 201 11.72 0.40 -13.46
N SER A 202 12.27 1.24 -14.35
CA SER A 202 12.03 2.69 -14.30
C SER A 202 10.55 3.04 -14.45
N GLN A 203 9.75 2.21 -15.14
CA GLN A 203 8.31 2.42 -15.22
C GLN A 203 7.66 2.31 -13.84
N MET A 204 8.16 1.43 -12.95
CA MET A 204 7.61 1.24 -11.60
C MET A 204 7.60 2.52 -10.76
N TRP A 205 8.37 3.54 -11.14
CA TRP A 205 8.25 4.89 -10.58
C TRP A 205 6.80 5.43 -10.62
N PHE A 206 6.07 5.07 -11.67
CA PHE A 206 4.69 5.48 -11.92
C PHE A 206 3.66 4.46 -11.43
N PHE A 207 4.05 3.46 -10.64
CA PHE A 207 3.14 2.41 -10.16
C PHE A 207 1.91 3.01 -9.43
N ARG A 208 2.16 3.94 -8.51
CA ARG A 208 1.13 4.60 -7.69
C ARG A 208 0.86 6.01 -8.20
N GLY A 209 -0.40 6.33 -8.45
CA GLY A 209 -0.88 7.67 -8.77
C GLY A 209 -0.91 8.60 -7.56
N ARG A 210 -0.92 9.91 -7.83
CA ARG A 210 -1.08 10.94 -6.78
C ARG A 210 -2.50 11.03 -6.24
N LYS A 211 -3.48 10.57 -7.03
CA LYS A 211 -4.89 10.55 -6.67
C LYS A 211 -5.21 9.26 -5.92
N ALA A 212 -6.19 9.33 -5.03
CA ALA A 212 -6.77 8.16 -4.37
C ALA A 212 -8.11 7.78 -4.97
N THR A 213 -8.51 6.54 -4.75
CA THR A 213 -9.82 6.06 -5.16
C THR A 213 -10.90 6.64 -4.26
N PRO A 214 -12.17 6.65 -4.71
CA PRO A 214 -13.30 6.92 -3.84
C PRO A 214 -13.52 5.85 -2.76
N GLY A 215 -12.82 4.71 -2.78
CA GLY A 215 -12.91 3.68 -1.73
C GLY A 215 -14.33 3.11 -1.52
N ALA A 216 -15.21 3.19 -2.51
CA ALA A 216 -16.63 2.89 -2.32
C ALA A 216 -16.90 1.42 -2.01
N GLY A 217 -16.42 0.50 -2.86
CA GLY A 217 -16.91 -0.89 -2.88
C GLY A 217 -16.28 -1.85 -1.86
N ASP A 218 -15.02 -1.64 -1.47
CA ASP A 218 -14.34 -2.50 -0.49
C ASP A 218 -14.31 -1.77 0.86
N ASN A 219 -13.50 -0.71 0.93
CA ASN A 219 -13.28 0.11 2.12
C ASN A 219 -14.59 0.58 2.76
N LEU A 220 -15.21 1.59 2.16
CA LEU A 220 -16.25 2.34 2.82
C LEU A 220 -17.56 1.55 2.93
N ALA A 221 -17.91 0.74 1.91
CA ALA A 221 -19.07 -0.15 1.98
C ALA A 221 -18.92 -1.21 3.09
N SER A 222 -17.71 -1.73 3.35
CA SER A 222 -17.49 -2.63 4.49
C SER A 222 -17.70 -1.93 5.83
N THR A 223 -17.22 -0.69 5.98
CA THR A 223 -17.50 0.13 7.16
C THR A 223 -19.00 0.38 7.32
N GLN A 224 -19.71 0.76 6.26
CA GLN A 224 -21.15 0.98 6.32
C GLN A 224 -21.92 -0.31 6.64
N THR A 225 -21.47 -1.45 6.13
CA THR A 225 -22.04 -2.75 6.50
C THR A 225 -21.94 -2.98 8.01
N ALA A 226 -20.76 -2.76 8.60
CA ALA A 226 -20.55 -2.90 10.04
C ALA A 226 -21.45 -1.96 10.85
N PHE A 227 -21.54 -0.69 10.43
CA PHE A 227 -22.32 0.34 11.13
C PHE A 227 -23.83 0.10 11.04
N GLN A 228 -24.33 -0.35 9.88
CA GLN A 228 -25.73 -0.68 9.69
C GLN A 228 -26.14 -1.97 10.43
N MET A 229 -25.21 -2.89 10.72
CA MET A 229 -25.49 -4.04 11.59
C MET A 229 -25.65 -3.66 13.07
N GLY A 230 -25.10 -2.51 13.48
CA GLY A 230 -25.26 -2.00 14.84
C GLY A 230 -26.59 -1.29 15.09
N LYS A 231 -27.33 -0.94 14.04
CA LYS A 231 -28.64 -0.26 14.08
C LYS A 231 -29.79 -1.26 14.10
#